data_AF-A0A6M8VPM6-F1
#
_entry.id   AF-A0A6M8VPM6-F1
#
_cell.length_a   1.000
_cell.length_b   1.000
_cell.length_c   1.000
_cell.angle_alpha   90.00
_cell.angle_beta   90.00
_cell.angle_gamma   90.00
#
_symmetry.space_group_name_H-M   'P 1'
#
loop_
_entity.id
_entity.type
_entity.pdbx_description
1 polymer ?
#
loop_
_entity_poly.entity_id
_entity_poly.type
_entity_poly.pdbx_seq_one_letter_code
_entity_poly.pdbx_strand_id
1 'polypeptide(L)'
;MKLDSNRGQPVAYPNRSTHTKPGRAINSAIDLIGPRDSAAGLNRNALSNALNNYYNAAWAEQVFALSDLGKRFVDKILAKSQLLNGAVITITFEDGTIIHVKLNGVAEGLDGGPMLMDLDVLQATAQGPGLPSVPLSEGQFSDFSYNGSPVTVQDLINLARRYGIPVTGAGGGDGGDTMECEVQGDTIRCTVSGSSY
;
A
#
# COMPACT_ATOMS: atom_id res chain seq x y z
N MET A 1 -4.66 36.79 -9.39
CA MET A 1 -3.77 35.62 -9.48
C MET A 1 -4.47 34.48 -8.73
N LYS A 2 -5.12 33.55 -9.45
CA LYS A 2 -5.86 32.43 -8.85
C LYS A 2 -4.91 31.24 -8.78
N LEU A 3 -4.72 30.66 -7.59
CA LEU A 3 -4.00 29.41 -7.39
C LEU A 3 -4.98 28.27 -7.68
N ASP A 4 -4.81 27.61 -8.81
CA ASP A 4 -5.56 26.39 -9.12
C ASP A 4 -5.07 25.25 -8.23
N SER A 5 -6.01 24.68 -7.47
CA SER A 5 -5.83 23.52 -6.61
C SER A 5 -5.48 22.31 -7.47
N ASN A 6 -4.20 21.98 -7.52
CA ASN A 6 -3.67 20.82 -8.24
C ASN A 6 -4.14 19.53 -7.54
N ARG A 7 -5.26 18.97 -8.00
CA ARG A 7 -5.73 17.64 -7.58
C ARG A 7 -4.74 16.61 -8.13
N GLY A 8 -4.12 15.86 -7.22
CA GLY A 8 -3.16 14.81 -7.56
C GLY A 8 -3.73 13.86 -8.61
N GLN A 9 -3.09 13.82 -9.78
CA GLN A 9 -3.37 12.83 -10.81
C GLN A 9 -2.96 11.44 -10.26
N PRO A 10 -3.78 10.39 -10.47
CA PRO A 10 -3.38 9.04 -10.12
C PRO A 10 -2.15 8.65 -10.96
N VAL A 11 -1.05 8.30 -10.30
CA VAL A 11 0.15 7.81 -10.97
C VAL A 11 -0.11 6.34 -11.32
N ALA A 12 -0.51 6.08 -12.56
CA ALA A 12 -0.60 4.72 -13.08
C ALA A 12 0.83 4.17 -13.21
N TYR A 13 1.13 3.06 -12.55
CA TYR A 13 2.43 2.40 -12.60
C TYR A 13 2.66 1.79 -13.99
N PRO A 14 3.61 2.30 -14.82
CA PRO A 14 3.99 1.59 -16.02
C PRO A 14 4.90 0.43 -15.64
N ASN A 15 4.48 -0.79 -15.97
CA ASN A 15 5.27 -2.00 -15.86
C ASN A 15 6.48 -1.93 -16.82
N ARG A 16 7.60 -1.39 -16.35
CA ARG A 16 8.93 -1.63 -16.91
C ARG A 16 9.85 -2.15 -15.82
N SER A 17 9.59 -3.38 -15.42
CA SER A 17 10.52 -4.19 -14.65
C SER A 17 11.72 -4.56 -15.52
N THR A 18 12.87 -3.89 -15.34
CA THR A 18 14.17 -4.49 -15.68
C THR A 18 15.28 -4.29 -14.65
N HIS A 19 15.08 -3.61 -13.53
CA HIS A 19 16.09 -3.56 -12.46
C HIS A 19 15.47 -3.43 -11.05
N THR A 20 14.87 -4.51 -10.57
CA THR A 20 14.59 -4.67 -9.13
C THR A 20 15.20 -5.98 -8.66
N LYS A 21 16.17 -5.86 -7.74
CA LYS A 21 16.63 -6.91 -6.82
C LYS A 21 15.37 -7.65 -6.29
N PRO A 22 15.36 -8.98 -6.08
CA PRO A 22 14.15 -9.74 -5.76
C PRO A 22 13.59 -9.34 -4.39
N GLY A 23 12.84 -8.26 -4.37
CA GLY A 23 11.96 -7.86 -3.29
C GLY A 23 10.63 -8.59 -3.47
N ARG A 24 10.02 -8.98 -2.36
CA ARG A 24 8.67 -9.54 -2.34
C ARG A 24 7.71 -8.58 -3.06
N ALA A 25 7.02 -9.07 -4.10
CA ALA A 25 5.98 -8.30 -4.78
C ALA A 25 4.82 -8.05 -3.81
N ILE A 26 4.35 -6.80 -3.76
CA ILE A 26 3.18 -6.39 -3.00
C ILE A 26 2.08 -6.21 -4.02
N ASN A 27 1.11 -7.13 -4.02
CA ASN A 27 0.11 -7.20 -5.07
C ASN A 27 -1.16 -6.41 -4.72
N SER A 28 -1.37 -6.12 -3.44
CA SER A 28 -2.58 -5.50 -2.91
C SER A 28 -2.29 -4.49 -1.79
N ALA A 29 -3.14 -3.47 -1.65
CA ALA A 29 -3.18 -2.60 -0.48
C ALA A 29 -3.55 -3.38 0.79
N ILE A 30 -4.36 -4.44 0.67
CA ILE A 30 -4.80 -5.26 1.81
C ILE A 30 -3.58 -5.94 2.46
N ASP A 31 -2.56 -6.26 1.68
CA ASP A 31 -1.29 -6.83 2.14
C ASP A 31 -0.43 -5.90 3.01
N LEU A 32 -0.80 -4.62 3.05
CA LEU A 32 -0.17 -3.62 3.89
C LEU A 32 -0.89 -3.42 5.23
N ILE A 33 -1.97 -4.17 5.47
CA ILE A 33 -2.82 -4.04 6.66
C ILE A 33 -2.50 -5.13 7.69
N GLY A 34 -2.27 -4.70 8.92
CA GLY A 34 -1.99 -5.57 10.07
C GLY A 34 -0.82 -5.11 10.94
N PRO A 35 -0.47 -5.88 11.98
CA PRO A 35 0.56 -5.54 12.97
C PRO A 35 1.96 -5.29 12.35
N ARG A 36 2.80 -4.49 13.02
CA ARG A 36 4.14 -4.13 12.54
C ARG A 36 5.14 -5.29 12.51
N ASP A 37 4.94 -6.26 13.37
CA ASP A 37 5.71 -7.50 13.50
C ASP A 37 5.17 -8.65 12.62
N SER A 38 4.15 -8.38 11.80
CA SER A 38 3.57 -9.34 10.86
C SER A 38 4.13 -9.22 9.43
N ALA A 39 3.65 -10.09 8.53
CA ALA A 39 3.92 -9.98 7.09
C ALA A 39 3.56 -8.60 6.52
N ALA A 40 2.56 -7.90 7.07
CA ALA A 40 2.19 -6.56 6.65
C ALA A 40 3.27 -5.52 6.96
N GLY A 41 3.96 -5.63 8.10
CA GLY A 41 5.09 -4.76 8.43
C GLY A 41 6.26 -4.92 7.47
N LEU A 42 6.57 -6.16 7.10
CA LEU A 42 7.59 -6.45 6.07
C LEU A 42 7.19 -5.87 4.70
N ASN A 43 5.91 -6.01 4.33
CA ASN A 43 5.40 -5.43 3.07
C ASN A 43 5.46 -3.91 3.09
N ARG A 44 5.12 -3.24 4.20
CA ARG A 44 5.26 -1.77 4.32
C ARG A 44 6.71 -1.32 4.18
N ASN A 45 7.67 -2.05 4.76
CA ASN A 45 9.10 -1.77 4.56
C ASN A 45 9.53 -1.97 3.10
N ALA A 46 9.06 -3.04 2.46
CA ALA A 46 9.33 -3.29 1.04
C ALA A 46 8.74 -2.19 0.14
N LEU A 47 7.53 -1.71 0.43
CA LEU A 47 6.90 -0.58 -0.26
C LEU A 47 7.72 0.70 -0.09
N SER A 48 8.13 1.02 1.13
CA SER A 48 8.97 2.19 1.41
C SER A 48 10.28 2.15 0.64
N ASN A 49 10.92 0.98 0.58
CA ASN A 49 12.17 0.79 -0.19
C ASN A 49 11.93 0.92 -1.71
N ALA A 50 10.84 0.36 -2.22
CA ALA A 50 10.48 0.48 -3.64
C ALA A 50 10.22 1.94 -4.04
N LEU A 51 9.49 2.68 -3.21
CA LEU A 51 9.25 4.12 -3.41
C LEU A 51 10.55 4.91 -3.32
N ASN A 52 11.39 4.65 -2.32
CA ASN A 52 12.72 5.27 -2.22
C ASN A 52 13.55 5.05 -3.50
N ASN A 53 13.60 3.84 -4.02
CA ASN A 53 14.34 3.55 -5.25
C ASN A 53 13.74 4.26 -6.47
N TYR A 54 12.42 4.22 -6.63
CA TYR A 54 11.72 4.87 -7.74
C TYR A 54 12.02 6.36 -7.80
N TYR A 55 11.84 7.06 -6.68
CA TYR A 55 12.12 8.48 -6.62
C TYR A 55 13.61 8.75 -6.80
N ASN A 56 14.52 8.02 -6.15
CA ASN A 56 15.95 8.22 -6.34
C ASN A 56 16.40 8.07 -7.80
N ALA A 57 15.83 7.11 -8.54
CA ALA A 57 16.09 6.97 -9.97
C ALA A 57 15.56 8.18 -10.76
N ALA A 58 14.31 8.58 -10.52
CA ALA A 58 13.72 9.75 -11.18
C ALA A 58 14.48 11.05 -10.88
N TRP A 59 14.98 11.20 -9.65
CA TRP A 59 15.78 12.34 -9.21
C TRP A 59 17.18 12.32 -9.84
N ALA A 60 17.84 11.16 -9.91
CA ALA A 60 19.14 11.05 -10.55
C ALA A 60 19.08 11.49 -12.02
N GLU A 61 18.07 11.03 -12.77
CA GLU A 61 17.90 11.42 -14.18
C GLU A 61 17.69 12.93 -14.35
N GLN A 62 16.88 13.57 -13.50
CA GLN A 62 16.56 15.00 -13.63
C GLN A 62 17.66 15.93 -13.10
N VAL A 63 18.34 15.56 -12.01
CA VAL A 63 19.34 16.41 -11.34
C VAL A 63 20.70 16.33 -12.04
N PHE A 64 21.13 15.13 -12.46
CA PHE A 64 22.43 14.98 -13.12
C PHE A 64 22.44 15.50 -14.57
N ALA A 65 21.28 15.64 -15.22
CA ALA A 65 21.17 16.33 -16.51
C ALA A 65 21.51 17.84 -16.42
N LEU A 66 21.57 18.42 -15.21
CA LEU A 66 21.67 19.87 -14.99
C LEU A 66 22.71 20.22 -13.89
N SER A 67 23.90 19.62 -13.94
CA SER A 67 24.87 19.50 -12.84
C SER A 67 25.15 20.71 -11.92
N ASP A 68 25.05 21.97 -12.38
CA ASP A 68 25.17 23.16 -11.50
C ASP A 68 23.84 23.78 -11.05
N LEU A 69 22.78 23.63 -11.86
CA LEU A 69 21.43 24.06 -11.50
C LEU A 69 20.79 23.07 -10.51
N GLY A 70 21.13 21.79 -10.65
CA GLY A 70 20.64 20.67 -9.86
C GLY A 70 20.94 20.83 -8.38
N LYS A 71 22.17 21.19 -8.00
CA LYS A 71 22.54 21.40 -6.59
C LYS A 71 21.72 22.52 -5.94
N ARG A 72 21.58 23.68 -6.60
CA ARG A 72 20.76 24.80 -6.10
C ARG A 72 19.27 24.48 -6.05
N PHE A 73 18.80 23.63 -6.96
CA PHE A 73 17.43 23.16 -6.98
C PHE A 73 17.17 22.17 -5.83
N VAL A 74 18.10 21.24 -5.56
CA VAL A 74 18.03 20.31 -4.44
C VAL A 74 18.01 21.07 -3.12
N ASP A 75 18.92 22.02 -2.89
CA ASP A 75 18.92 22.84 -1.67
C ASP A 75 17.58 23.58 -1.49
N LYS A 76 17.01 24.10 -2.59
CA LYS A 76 15.74 24.84 -2.57
C LYS A 76 14.52 23.93 -2.38
N ILE A 77 14.56 22.70 -2.88
CA ILE A 77 13.51 21.70 -2.67
C ILE A 77 13.60 21.10 -1.29
N LEU A 78 14.79 20.81 -0.77
CA LEU A 78 15.00 20.36 0.60
C LEU A 78 14.61 21.46 1.61
N ALA A 79 14.91 22.73 1.33
CA ALA A 79 14.38 23.84 2.13
C ALA A 79 12.84 23.93 2.05
N LYS A 80 12.25 23.49 0.93
CA LYS A 80 10.80 23.34 0.75
C LYS A 80 10.28 21.95 1.15
N SER A 81 11.11 21.01 1.60
CA SER A 81 10.66 19.67 1.97
C SER A 81 9.80 19.72 3.22
N GLN A 82 9.95 20.77 4.04
CA GLN A 82 8.98 21.13 5.07
C GLN A 82 7.55 21.33 4.53
N LEU A 83 7.38 21.73 3.26
CA LEU A 83 6.07 21.80 2.58
C LEU A 83 5.61 20.45 2.04
N LEU A 84 6.53 19.50 1.84
CA LEU A 84 6.23 18.13 1.45
C LEU A 84 6.01 17.22 2.67
N ASN A 85 6.41 17.65 3.86
CA ASN A 85 6.07 16.98 5.12
C ASN A 85 4.56 17.00 5.30
N GLY A 86 3.96 15.81 5.36
CA GLY A 86 2.53 15.61 5.39
C GLY A 86 1.87 15.45 4.01
N ALA A 87 2.64 15.47 2.92
CA ALA A 87 2.10 15.11 1.61
C ALA A 87 1.57 13.68 1.66
N VAL A 88 0.39 13.48 1.08
CA VAL A 88 -0.27 12.18 1.00
C VAL A 88 -0.24 11.71 -0.45
N ILE A 89 0.39 10.57 -0.68
CA ILE A 89 0.52 9.91 -1.97
C ILE A 89 -0.53 8.80 -2.02
N THR A 90 -1.37 8.81 -3.06
CA THR A 90 -2.29 7.71 -3.35
C THR A 90 -1.59 6.66 -4.20
N ILE A 91 -1.59 5.43 -3.73
CA ILE A 91 -1.04 4.26 -4.42
C ILE A 91 -2.20 3.38 -4.86
N THR A 92 -2.27 3.11 -6.16
CA THR A 92 -3.23 2.16 -6.75
C THR A 92 -2.48 0.93 -7.21
N PHE A 93 -2.91 -0.24 -6.75
CA PHE A 93 -2.34 -1.54 -7.11
C PHE A 93 -3.00 -2.11 -8.37
N GLU A 94 -2.38 -3.11 -8.98
CA GLU A 94 -2.89 -3.77 -10.18
C GLU A 94 -4.24 -4.48 -9.95
N ASP A 95 -4.48 -4.97 -8.72
CA ASP A 95 -5.75 -5.56 -8.30
C ASP A 95 -6.88 -4.52 -8.07
N GLY A 96 -6.59 -3.25 -8.31
CA GLY A 96 -7.53 -2.13 -8.13
C GLY A 96 -7.68 -1.67 -6.69
N THR A 97 -6.95 -2.24 -5.74
CA THR A 97 -6.93 -1.74 -4.37
C THR A 97 -6.11 -0.45 -4.25
N ILE A 98 -6.46 0.36 -3.27
CA ILE A 98 -5.90 1.71 -3.09
C ILE A 98 -5.46 1.87 -1.64
N ILE A 99 -4.34 2.56 -1.42
CA ILE A 99 -3.92 3.01 -0.09
C ILE A 99 -3.26 4.38 -0.18
N HIS A 100 -3.28 5.12 0.93
CA HIS A 100 -2.54 6.37 1.05
C HIS A 100 -1.27 6.17 1.87
N VAL A 101 -0.20 6.83 1.43
CA VAL A 101 1.08 6.88 2.11
C VAL A 101 1.42 8.32 2.41
N LYS A 102 1.71 8.62 3.68
CA LYS A 102 2.12 9.93 4.14
C LYS A 102 3.63 10.05 4.07
N LEU A 103 4.14 11.09 3.43
CA LEU A 103 5.54 11.48 3.49
C LEU A 103 5.78 12.28 4.76
N ASN A 104 6.54 11.73 5.71
CA ASN A 104 6.86 12.38 6.98
C ASN A 104 8.13 13.22 6.91
N GLY A 105 9.05 12.86 6.01
CA GLY A 105 10.34 13.54 5.87
C GLY A 105 11.09 13.08 4.63
N VAL A 106 12.03 13.93 4.21
CA VAL A 106 13.06 13.59 3.22
C VAL A 106 14.40 13.96 3.83
N ALA A 107 15.31 13.01 3.93
CA ALA A 107 16.68 13.20 4.36
C ALA A 107 17.64 12.93 3.20
N GLU A 108 18.71 13.69 3.11
CA GLU A 108 19.79 13.41 2.18
C GLU A 108 20.61 12.21 2.70
N GLY A 109 21.04 11.33 1.80
CA GLY A 109 22.01 10.30 2.15
C GLY A 109 23.35 10.94 2.50
N LEU A 110 24.10 10.33 3.42
CA LEU A 110 25.46 10.79 3.74
C LEU A 110 26.32 10.87 2.46
N ASP A 111 27.15 11.91 2.37
CA ASP A 111 28.10 12.15 1.27
C ASP A 111 27.49 12.27 -0.15
N GLY A 112 26.28 12.83 -0.26
CA GLY A 112 25.56 12.92 -1.54
C GLY A 112 24.95 11.58 -1.98
N GLY A 113 24.73 10.68 -1.00
CA GLY A 113 24.04 9.43 -1.19
C GLY A 113 22.56 9.60 -1.58
N PRO A 114 21.86 8.49 -1.88
CA PRO A 114 20.45 8.54 -2.26
C PRO A 114 19.60 9.18 -1.17
N MET A 115 18.56 9.93 -1.59
CA MET A 115 17.60 10.49 -0.66
C MET A 115 16.83 9.37 0.04
N LEU A 116 16.60 9.57 1.34
CA LEU A 116 15.82 8.70 2.19
C LEU A 116 14.51 9.40 2.51
N MET A 117 13.41 8.88 1.99
CA MET A 117 12.08 9.33 2.39
C MET A 117 11.60 8.50 3.57
N ASP A 118 11.10 9.19 4.59
CA ASP A 118 10.35 8.60 5.69
C ASP A 118 8.88 8.56 5.28
N LEU A 119 8.37 7.35 5.07
CA LEU A 119 7.05 7.07 4.54
C LEU A 119 6.25 6.27 5.56
N ASP A 120 5.02 6.73 5.85
CA ASP A 120 4.09 6.03 6.72
C ASP A 120 2.83 5.61 5.97
N VAL A 121 2.49 4.33 6.05
CA VAL A 121 1.34 3.78 5.36
C VAL A 121 0.10 4.02 6.22
N LEU A 122 -0.84 4.80 5.68
CA LEU A 122 -2.09 5.13 6.34
C LEU A 122 -3.08 3.96 6.19
N GLN A 123 -2.90 2.90 6.98
CA GLN A 123 -3.70 1.67 6.87
C GLN A 123 -5.22 1.90 6.80
N ALA A 124 -5.72 2.88 7.56
CA ALA A 124 -7.15 3.23 7.58
C ALA A 124 -7.71 3.79 6.26
N THR A 125 -6.85 4.06 5.29
CA THR A 125 -7.23 4.55 3.95
C THR A 125 -7.31 3.42 2.92
N ALA A 126 -7.04 2.18 3.32
CA ALA A 126 -7.10 1.05 2.40
C ALA A 126 -8.53 0.84 1.88
N GLN A 127 -8.62 0.71 0.56
CA GLN A 127 -9.85 0.47 -0.17
C GLN A 127 -9.63 -0.69 -1.14
N GLY A 128 -10.68 -1.46 -1.40
CA GLY A 128 -10.64 -2.47 -2.44
C GLY A 128 -11.90 -2.46 -3.30
N PRO A 129 -11.85 -3.07 -4.50
CA PRO A 129 -12.98 -3.05 -5.43
C PRO A 129 -14.23 -3.67 -4.82
N GLY A 130 -15.31 -2.88 -4.72
CA GLY A 130 -16.59 -3.32 -4.14
C GLY A 130 -16.57 -3.54 -2.63
N LEU A 131 -15.47 -3.24 -1.93
CA LEU A 131 -15.40 -3.33 -0.48
C LEU A 131 -15.91 -2.04 0.17
N PRO A 132 -16.84 -2.12 1.15
CA PRO A 132 -17.27 -0.93 1.89
C PRO A 132 -16.14 -0.36 2.75
N SER A 133 -15.32 -1.23 3.33
CA SER A 133 -14.09 -0.90 4.05
C SER A 133 -13.20 -2.14 4.18
N VAL A 134 -11.89 -1.94 4.32
CA VAL A 134 -10.95 -3.01 4.67
C VAL A 134 -10.86 -3.10 6.21
N PRO A 135 -11.12 -4.26 6.83
CA PRO A 135 -10.98 -4.42 8.28
C PRO A 135 -9.56 -4.11 8.79
N LEU A 136 -9.46 -3.35 9.88
CA LEU A 136 -8.20 -2.89 10.50
C LEU A 136 -7.97 -3.51 11.89
N SER A 137 -8.90 -4.32 12.37
CA SER A 137 -8.84 -4.98 13.67
C SER A 137 -9.71 -6.22 13.67
N GLU A 138 -9.48 -7.12 14.62
CA GLU A 138 -10.27 -8.34 14.80
C GLU A 138 -11.78 -8.02 14.90
N GLY A 139 -12.18 -7.08 15.76
CA GLY A 139 -13.59 -6.75 15.97
C GLY A 139 -14.34 -6.23 14.74
N GLN A 140 -13.62 -5.73 13.71
CA GLN A 140 -14.24 -5.29 12.45
C GLN A 140 -14.56 -6.44 11.50
N PHE A 141 -14.13 -7.67 11.83
CA PHE A 141 -14.59 -8.88 11.16
C PHE A 141 -15.89 -9.43 11.76
N SER A 142 -16.38 -8.91 12.89
CA SER A 142 -17.69 -9.33 13.41
C SER A 142 -18.78 -9.00 12.39
N ASP A 143 -19.53 -10.01 11.99
CA ASP A 143 -20.63 -9.92 11.02
C ASP A 143 -20.18 -9.36 9.65
N PHE A 144 -18.89 -9.50 9.35
CA PHE A 144 -18.34 -9.08 8.07
C PHE A 144 -18.70 -10.10 6.99
N SER A 145 -19.32 -9.63 5.91
CA SER A 145 -19.59 -10.43 4.72
C SER A 145 -19.12 -9.69 3.47
N TYR A 146 -18.45 -10.42 2.58
CA TYR A 146 -18.04 -9.91 1.28
C TYR A 146 -18.25 -10.98 0.22
N ASN A 147 -18.89 -10.58 -0.88
CA ASN A 147 -19.06 -11.35 -2.09
C ASN A 147 -18.48 -10.53 -3.25
N GLY A 148 -17.44 -11.05 -3.88
CA GLY A 148 -16.74 -10.32 -4.93
C GLY A 148 -15.67 -11.15 -5.64
N SER A 149 -14.60 -10.48 -6.06
CA SER A 149 -13.50 -11.14 -6.77
C SER A 149 -12.83 -12.20 -5.87
N PRO A 150 -12.50 -13.39 -6.39
CA PRO A 150 -11.75 -14.41 -5.66
C PRO A 150 -10.43 -13.91 -5.10
N VAL A 151 -9.76 -13.00 -5.83
CA VAL A 151 -8.49 -12.38 -5.38
C VAL A 151 -8.72 -11.55 -4.12
N THR A 152 -9.72 -10.67 -4.13
CA THR A 152 -10.06 -9.83 -2.98
C THR A 152 -10.50 -10.67 -1.78
N VAL A 153 -11.29 -11.73 -2.01
CA VAL A 153 -11.68 -12.68 -0.96
C VAL A 153 -10.45 -13.35 -0.35
N GLN A 154 -9.51 -13.81 -1.18
CA GLN A 154 -8.28 -14.43 -0.72
C GLN A 154 -7.41 -13.47 0.09
N ASP A 155 -7.37 -12.19 -0.27
CA ASP A 155 -6.67 -11.15 0.47
C ASP A 155 -7.32 -10.87 1.83
N LEU A 156 -8.65 -10.86 1.91
CA LEU A 156 -9.39 -10.73 3.17
C LEU A 156 -9.19 -11.96 4.08
N ILE A 157 -9.14 -13.17 3.51
CA ILE A 157 -8.79 -14.40 4.25
C ILE A 157 -7.39 -14.28 4.86
N ASN A 158 -6.42 -13.81 4.06
CA ASN A 158 -5.05 -13.61 4.53
C ASN A 158 -4.99 -12.54 5.63
N LEU A 159 -5.78 -11.48 5.50
CA LEU A 159 -5.92 -10.45 6.51
C LEU A 159 -6.53 -10.97 7.82
N ALA A 160 -7.62 -11.74 7.75
CA ALA A 160 -8.23 -12.38 8.93
C ALA A 160 -7.22 -13.28 9.66
N ARG A 161 -6.46 -14.10 8.92
CA ARG A 161 -5.39 -14.93 9.48
C ARG A 161 -4.28 -14.09 10.14
N ARG A 162 -3.94 -12.92 9.60
CA ARG A 162 -2.96 -11.99 10.22
C ARG A 162 -3.45 -11.47 11.58
N TYR A 163 -4.76 -11.36 11.78
CA TYR A 163 -5.35 -11.02 13.08
C TYR A 163 -5.62 -12.24 13.99
N GLY A 164 -5.21 -13.44 13.57
CA GLY A 164 -5.42 -14.66 14.35
C GLY A 164 -6.83 -15.24 14.26
N ILE A 165 -7.67 -14.75 13.35
CA ILE A 165 -9.04 -15.23 13.18
C ILE A 165 -9.03 -16.59 12.46
N PRO A 166 -9.62 -17.65 13.03
CA PRO A 166 -9.81 -18.92 12.36
C PRO A 166 -10.65 -18.78 11.08
N VAL A 167 -10.13 -19.28 9.96
CA VAL A 167 -10.83 -19.33 8.66
C VAL A 167 -11.02 -20.77 8.24
N THR A 168 -12.25 -21.17 7.88
CA THR A 168 -12.58 -22.51 7.39
C THR A 168 -13.30 -22.47 6.04
N GLY A 169 -13.10 -23.51 5.21
CA GLY A 169 -13.71 -23.62 3.87
C GLY A 169 -12.66 -23.73 2.76
N ALA A 170 -13.11 -24.11 1.56
CA ALA A 170 -12.28 -24.09 0.36
C ALA A 170 -12.40 -22.71 -0.29
N GLY A 171 -11.35 -21.89 -0.18
CA GLY A 171 -11.17 -20.71 -1.03
C GLY A 171 -10.31 -21.12 -2.22
N GLY A 172 -10.82 -20.97 -3.43
CA GLY A 172 -10.10 -21.43 -4.63
C GLY A 172 -10.96 -21.77 -5.84
N GLY A 173 -12.16 -21.21 -5.95
CA GLY A 173 -12.96 -21.32 -7.18
C GLY A 173 -12.71 -20.13 -8.12
N ASP A 174 -12.86 -20.36 -9.43
CA ASP A 174 -12.88 -19.28 -10.44
C ASP A 174 -14.24 -18.54 -10.49
N GLY A 175 -15.19 -18.90 -9.60
CA GLY A 175 -16.47 -18.24 -9.39
C GLY A 175 -16.42 -17.21 -8.26
N GLY A 176 -17.44 -16.36 -8.11
CA GLY A 176 -17.52 -15.41 -7.00
C GLY A 176 -17.47 -16.15 -5.66
N ASP A 177 -16.36 -15.99 -4.94
CA ASP A 177 -16.20 -16.51 -3.59
C ASP A 177 -16.89 -15.55 -2.62
N THR A 178 -17.48 -16.11 -1.56
CA THR A 178 -18.06 -15.36 -0.45
C THR A 178 -17.28 -15.66 0.81
N MET A 179 -16.91 -14.62 1.54
CA MET A 179 -16.36 -14.71 2.89
C MET A 179 -17.37 -14.13 3.86
N GLU A 180 -17.67 -14.89 4.91
CA GLU A 180 -18.58 -14.51 5.98
C GLU A 180 -17.90 -14.76 7.32
N CYS A 181 -17.97 -13.81 8.24
CA CYS A 181 -17.35 -13.89 9.55
C CYS A 181 -18.40 -13.64 10.63
N GLU A 182 -18.44 -14.52 11.62
CA GLU A 182 -19.43 -14.50 12.71
C GLU A 182 -18.72 -14.67 14.06
N VAL A 183 -19.29 -14.08 15.11
CA VAL A 183 -18.86 -14.30 16.49
C VAL A 183 -19.40 -15.64 17.00
N GLN A 184 -18.49 -16.55 17.36
CA GLN A 184 -18.78 -17.83 17.99
C GLN A 184 -18.22 -17.83 19.42
N GLY A 185 -19.07 -17.48 20.39
CA GLY A 185 -18.66 -17.29 21.79
C GLY A 185 -17.72 -16.08 21.94
N ASP A 186 -16.52 -16.31 22.45
CA ASP A 186 -15.48 -15.28 22.60
C ASP A 186 -14.50 -15.24 21.41
N THR A 187 -14.82 -15.92 20.31
CA THR A 187 -13.94 -16.02 19.13
C THR A 187 -14.67 -15.60 17.86
N ILE A 188 -13.99 -14.90 16.95
CA ILE A 188 -14.51 -14.66 15.60
C ILE A 188 -14.12 -15.83 14.72
N ARG A 189 -15.04 -16.32 13.88
CA ARG A 189 -14.76 -17.36 12.89
C ARG A 189 -15.24 -16.95 11.53
N CYS A 190 -14.38 -17.10 10.52
CA CYS A 190 -14.75 -16.85 9.14
C CYS A 190 -14.94 -18.15 8.37
N THR A 191 -16.01 -18.21 7.58
CA THR A 191 -16.31 -19.25 6.61
C THR A 191 -16.21 -18.71 5.20
N VAL A 192 -15.63 -19.51 4.32
CA VAL A 192 -15.50 -19.20 2.90
C VAL A 192 -16.33 -20.22 2.12
N SER A 193 -17.21 -19.73 1.26
CA SER A 193 -18.01 -20.54 0.35
C SER A 193 -17.73 -20.10 -1.09
N GLY A 194 -17.40 -21.05 -1.95
CA GLY A 194 -17.26 -20.81 -3.39
C GLY A 194 -18.47 -21.36 -4.14
N SER A 195 -18.90 -20.65 -5.18
CA SER A 195 -19.75 -21.26 -6.21
C SER A 195 -18.87 -22.15 -7.09
N SER A 196 -18.91 -23.46 -6.86
CA SER A 196 -18.38 -24.43 -7.81
C SER A 196 -19.29 -24.45 -9.05
N TYR A 197 -18.84 -23.79 -10.12
CA TYR A 197 -19.45 -23.90 -11.44
C TYR A 197 -18.81 -25.05 -12.24
#